data_AF-A0A7Y4LJD1-F1
#
_entry.id   AF-A0A7Y4LJD1-F1
#
_cell.length_a   1.000
_cell.length_b   1.000
_cell.length_c   1.000
_cell.angle_alpha   90.00
_cell.angle_beta   90.00
_cell.angle_gamma   90.00
#
_symmetry.space_group_name_H-M   'P 1'
#
loop_
_entity.id
_entity.type
_entity.pdbx_description
1 polymer ?
#
loop_
_entity_poly.entity_id
_entity_poly.type
_entity_poly.pdbx_seq_one_letter_code
_entity_poly.pdbx_strand_id
1 'polypeptide(L)'
;MTSPQPKPIQAKPLRHPGRWVAAILILLVFLWFIISAATNEAYGWDTYVQYLFDTRIALAAGHTLAITVLSMILGVVLGCAVAVMRMSPNPVLRTVSWFYLWIFRGTPVYVQLVFWGLLGSLYQTVNLGFTEISLENALSNMFLLAVLGLGLNEAAYMAEIVRSGLQAVPEGQTEASKALGMSWWMTIRRTVLPQAMRIIVPPTGNEFISLLKTTSLVVAIPYTAELYGRATDIAAALFDPVPLLLVAATWYLAITSLLMVAQSYLEKYFDRGATRELTARQLAALADAEGTLPKNVNIVAEPPMRQHRHPRNPQKGA
;
A
#
# COMPACT_ATOMS: atom_id res chain seq x y z
N MET A 1 -35.95 -55.72 -12.78
CA MET A 1 -34.87 -55.54 -11.78
C MET A 1 -34.62 -54.05 -11.64
N THR A 2 -35.14 -53.44 -10.57
CA THR A 2 -35.02 -52.01 -10.26
C THR A 2 -33.71 -51.77 -9.53
N SER A 3 -32.73 -51.13 -10.18
CA SER A 3 -31.46 -50.75 -9.53
C SER A 3 -31.73 -49.76 -8.40
N PRO A 4 -31.26 -50.00 -7.16
CA PRO A 4 -31.49 -49.09 -6.05
C PRO A 4 -30.72 -47.77 -6.29
N GLN A 5 -31.44 -46.64 -6.17
CA GLN A 5 -30.87 -45.29 -6.20
C GLN A 5 -29.72 -45.20 -5.18
N PRO A 6 -28.51 -44.74 -5.57
CA PRO A 6 -27.40 -44.61 -4.63
C PRO A 6 -27.73 -43.58 -3.55
N LYS A 7 -27.55 -43.95 -2.27
CA LYS A 7 -27.84 -43.08 -1.13
C LYS A 7 -26.96 -41.82 -1.20
N PRO A 8 -27.50 -40.62 -0.97
CA PRO A 8 -26.72 -39.38 -0.94
C PRO A 8 -25.58 -39.47 0.09
N ILE A 9 -24.36 -39.15 -0.33
CA ILE A 9 -23.18 -39.14 0.53
C ILE A 9 -23.37 -38.03 1.58
N GLN A 10 -23.65 -38.40 2.83
CA GLN A 10 -23.60 -37.47 3.95
C GLN A 10 -22.14 -37.16 4.27
N ALA A 11 -21.66 -36.01 3.79
CA ALA A 11 -20.34 -35.52 4.15
C ALA A 11 -20.29 -35.21 5.65
N LYS A 12 -19.64 -36.07 6.44
CA LYS A 12 -19.28 -35.74 7.83
C LYS A 12 -18.14 -34.72 7.81
N PRO A 13 -18.29 -33.53 8.42
CA PRO A 13 -17.20 -32.56 8.47
C PRO A 13 -16.00 -33.15 9.22
N LEU A 14 -14.82 -33.06 8.62
CA LEU A 14 -13.57 -33.53 9.21
C LEU A 14 -13.26 -32.68 10.44
N ARG A 15 -13.15 -33.30 11.62
CA ARG A 15 -12.79 -32.58 12.86
C ARG A 15 -11.31 -32.19 12.77
N HIS A 16 -10.99 -30.93 13.08
CA HIS A 16 -9.62 -30.39 13.10
C HIS A 16 -9.14 -30.12 14.54
N PRO A 17 -8.89 -31.15 15.38
CA PRO A 17 -8.50 -30.96 16.78
C PRO A 17 -7.18 -30.19 16.92
N GLY A 18 -6.26 -30.34 15.96
CA GLY A 18 -4.99 -29.61 15.94
C GLY A 18 -5.13 -28.08 15.90
N ARG A 19 -6.20 -27.54 15.28
CA ARG A 19 -6.47 -26.09 15.27
C ARG A 19 -6.80 -25.56 16.66
N TRP A 20 -7.56 -26.33 17.43
CA TRP A 20 -7.92 -25.97 18.80
C TRP A 20 -6.73 -26.06 19.75
N VAL A 21 -5.91 -27.11 19.61
CA VAL A 21 -4.65 -27.23 20.37
C VAL A 21 -3.72 -26.04 20.06
N ALA A 22 -3.54 -25.71 18.78
CA ALA A 22 -2.73 -24.55 18.38
C ALA A 22 -3.30 -23.24 18.92
N ALA A 23 -4.62 -23.03 18.84
CA ALA A 23 -5.27 -21.84 19.37
C ALA A 23 -5.08 -21.70 20.90
N ILE A 24 -5.20 -22.80 21.63
CA ILE A 24 -4.94 -22.83 23.08
C ILE A 24 -3.48 -22.48 23.38
N LEU A 25 -2.52 -23.08 22.67
CA LEU A 25 -1.10 -22.78 22.85
C LEU A 25 -0.78 -21.31 22.58
N ILE A 26 -1.31 -20.75 21.49
CA ILE A 26 -1.14 -19.33 21.16
C ILE A 26 -1.72 -18.45 22.28
N LEU A 27 -2.92 -18.79 22.78
CA LEU A 27 -3.56 -18.06 23.86
C LEU A 27 -2.75 -18.13 25.16
N LEU A 28 -2.19 -19.30 25.49
CA LEU A 28 -1.34 -19.46 26.67
C LEU A 28 -0.05 -18.65 26.55
N VAL A 29 0.62 -18.67 25.41
CA VAL A 29 1.83 -17.86 25.15
C VAL A 29 1.50 -16.37 25.23
N PHE A 30 0.37 -15.96 24.64
CA PHE A 30 -0.08 -14.58 24.70
C PHE A 30 -0.38 -14.13 26.14
N LEU A 31 -1.10 -14.95 26.91
CA LEU A 31 -1.40 -14.66 28.31
C LEU A 31 -0.14 -14.61 29.17
N TRP A 32 0.81 -15.53 28.95
CA TRP A 32 2.12 -15.52 29.59
C TRP A 32 2.88 -14.23 29.28
N PHE A 33 2.88 -13.78 28.03
CA PHE A 33 3.50 -12.52 27.63
C PHE A 33 2.86 -11.31 28.33
N ILE A 34 1.52 -11.25 28.39
CA ILE A 34 0.82 -10.15 29.07
C ILE A 34 1.13 -10.12 30.58
N ILE A 35 1.10 -11.28 31.25
CA ILE A 35 1.45 -11.36 32.68
C ILE A 35 2.91 -10.94 32.87
N SER A 36 3.82 -11.47 32.06
CA SER A 36 5.24 -11.13 32.13
C SER A 36 5.50 -9.64 31.92
N ALA A 37 4.77 -8.99 31.01
CA ALA A 37 4.89 -7.55 30.78
C ALA A 37 4.30 -6.73 31.93
N ALA A 38 3.17 -7.17 32.51
CA ALA A 38 2.52 -6.49 33.62
C ALA A 38 3.33 -6.55 34.93
N THR A 39 4.05 -7.65 35.18
CA THR A 39 4.84 -7.85 36.42
C THR A 39 6.28 -7.38 36.32
N ASN A 40 6.79 -7.06 35.13
CA ASN A 40 8.19 -6.69 34.93
C ASN A 40 8.38 -5.18 35.08
N GLU A 41 9.12 -4.78 36.13
CA GLU A 41 9.42 -3.38 36.45
C GLU A 41 10.10 -2.63 35.29
N ALA A 42 10.83 -3.32 34.42
CA ALA A 42 11.48 -2.72 33.25
C ALA A 42 10.50 -2.08 32.27
N TYR A 43 9.21 -2.47 32.27
CA TYR A 43 8.19 -1.82 31.45
C TYR A 43 7.81 -0.42 31.94
N GLY A 44 8.09 -0.09 33.21
CA GLY A 44 7.88 1.23 33.81
C GLY A 44 6.52 1.84 33.48
N TRP A 45 5.44 1.13 33.82
CA TRP A 45 4.07 1.51 33.46
C TRP A 45 3.66 2.90 33.95
N ASP A 46 4.21 3.34 35.09
CA ASP A 46 3.99 4.70 35.62
C ASP A 46 4.58 5.76 34.68
N THR A 47 5.84 5.57 34.26
CA THR A 47 6.50 6.44 33.26
C THR A 47 5.76 6.40 31.93
N TYR A 48 5.33 5.22 31.47
CA TYR A 48 4.55 5.08 30.24
C TYR A 48 3.26 5.92 30.27
N VAL A 49 2.44 5.79 31.32
CA VAL A 49 1.17 6.53 31.44
C VAL A 49 1.42 8.03 31.55
N GLN A 50 2.46 8.44 32.30
CA GLN A 50 2.84 9.84 32.43
C GLN A 50 3.19 10.47 31.08
N TYR A 51 3.97 9.77 30.26
CA TYR A 51 4.49 10.30 29.00
C TYR A 51 3.56 10.07 27.80
N LEU A 52 2.59 9.16 27.89
CA LEU A 52 1.68 8.85 26.80
C LEU A 52 0.91 10.09 26.31
N PHE A 53 0.58 11.01 27.21
CA PHE A 53 -0.13 12.27 26.90
C PHE A 53 0.71 13.53 27.19
N ASP A 54 2.04 13.39 27.32
CA ASP A 54 2.93 14.54 27.52
C ASP A 54 2.91 15.46 26.29
N THR A 55 2.80 16.77 26.54
CA THR A 55 2.72 17.79 25.49
C THR A 55 3.89 17.73 24.51
N ARG A 56 5.10 17.41 24.97
CA ARG A 56 6.29 17.31 24.12
C ARG A 56 6.19 16.14 23.14
N ILE A 57 5.60 15.02 23.57
CA ILE A 57 5.35 13.85 22.72
C ILE A 57 4.25 14.17 21.71
N ALA A 58 3.15 14.78 22.15
CA ALA A 58 2.06 15.18 21.27
C ALA A 58 2.51 16.19 20.19
N LEU A 59 3.35 17.18 20.55
CA LEU A 59 3.96 18.09 19.58
C LEU A 59 4.88 17.36 18.60
N ALA A 60 5.65 16.38 19.07
CA ALA A 60 6.53 15.58 18.22
C ALA A 60 5.74 14.68 17.25
N ALA A 61 4.59 14.16 17.66
CA ALA A 61 3.64 13.49 16.77
C ALA A 61 3.10 14.44 15.68
N GLY A 62 2.82 15.70 16.02
CA GLY A 62 2.46 16.73 15.04
C GLY A 62 3.58 17.01 14.03
N HIS A 63 4.82 17.09 14.49
CA HIS A 63 6.00 17.24 13.61
C HIS A 63 6.19 16.03 12.70
N THR A 64 5.96 14.82 13.22
CA THR A 64 6.01 13.57 12.46
C THR A 64 5.01 13.58 11.31
N LEU A 65 3.77 14.00 11.57
CA LEU A 65 2.76 14.18 10.53
C LEU A 65 3.16 15.25 9.51
N ALA A 66 3.71 16.38 9.97
CA ALA A 66 4.16 17.45 9.08
C ALA A 66 5.30 16.99 8.16
N ILE A 67 6.31 16.29 8.71
CA ILE A 67 7.40 15.69 7.91
C ILE A 67 6.81 14.72 6.89
N THR A 68 5.92 13.83 7.30
CA THR A 68 5.29 12.84 6.42
C THR A 68 4.55 13.51 5.26
N VAL A 69 3.68 14.48 5.55
CA VAL A 69 2.87 15.17 4.53
C VAL A 69 3.74 15.96 3.57
N LEU A 70 4.69 16.76 4.08
CA LEU A 70 5.56 17.57 3.23
C LEU A 70 6.49 16.72 2.37
N SER A 71 7.06 15.65 2.95
CA SER A 71 7.90 14.69 2.22
C SER A 71 7.10 13.96 1.16
N MET A 72 5.85 13.57 1.43
CA MET A 72 4.99 12.95 0.43
C MET A 72 4.61 13.91 -0.70
N ILE A 73 4.28 15.17 -0.39
CA ILE A 73 4.00 16.18 -1.43
C ILE A 73 5.21 16.33 -2.36
N LEU A 74 6.42 16.46 -1.77
CA LEU A 74 7.65 16.51 -2.53
C LEU A 74 7.87 15.23 -3.34
N GLY A 75 7.65 14.07 -2.72
CA GLY A 75 7.74 12.73 -3.30
C GLY A 75 6.86 12.55 -4.52
N VAL A 76 5.58 12.89 -4.43
CA VAL A 76 4.62 12.79 -5.54
C VAL A 76 4.98 13.76 -6.66
N VAL A 77 5.30 15.02 -6.36
CA VAL A 77 5.62 16.03 -7.37
C VAL A 77 6.88 15.66 -8.14
N LEU A 78 7.97 15.37 -7.43
CA LEU A 78 9.23 14.99 -8.05
C LEU A 78 9.16 13.60 -8.67
N GLY A 79 8.47 12.65 -8.05
CA GLY A 79 8.25 11.32 -8.59
C GLY A 79 7.51 11.34 -9.92
N CYS A 80 6.46 12.16 -10.04
CA CYS A 80 5.79 12.40 -11.32
C CYS A 80 6.75 12.96 -12.38
N ALA A 81 7.57 13.95 -12.03
CA ALA A 81 8.54 14.55 -12.95
C ALA A 81 9.60 13.51 -13.41
N VAL A 82 10.15 12.73 -12.47
CA VAL A 82 11.14 11.68 -12.75
C VAL A 82 10.52 10.55 -13.58
N ALA A 83 9.27 10.18 -13.34
CA ALA A 83 8.55 9.19 -14.16
C ALA A 83 8.43 9.66 -15.62
N VAL A 84 8.05 10.92 -15.84
CA VAL A 84 7.98 11.53 -17.18
C VAL A 84 9.35 11.56 -17.84
N MET A 85 10.40 11.98 -17.12
CA MET A 85 11.79 11.94 -17.63
C MET A 85 12.20 10.53 -18.03
N ARG A 86 11.80 9.52 -17.25
CA ARG A 86 12.16 8.12 -17.47
C ARG A 86 11.51 7.51 -18.70
N MET A 87 10.29 7.94 -19.04
CA MET A 87 9.56 7.51 -20.24
C MET A 87 9.89 8.36 -21.48
N SER A 88 10.65 9.44 -21.33
CA SER A 88 11.00 10.31 -22.44
C SER A 88 11.89 9.60 -23.47
N PRO A 89 11.70 9.84 -24.78
CA PRO A 89 12.64 9.39 -25.80
C PRO A 89 13.99 10.12 -25.74
N ASN A 90 14.08 11.25 -25.01
CA ASN A 90 15.33 11.99 -24.87
C ASN A 90 16.35 11.20 -24.01
N PRO A 91 17.52 10.82 -24.56
CA PRO A 91 18.49 10.01 -23.84
C PRO A 91 19.04 10.69 -22.59
N VAL A 92 19.14 12.03 -22.57
CA VAL A 92 19.62 12.79 -21.42
C VAL A 92 18.65 12.66 -20.24
N LEU A 93 17.36 12.95 -20.46
CA LEU A 93 16.34 12.84 -19.41
C LEU A 93 16.22 11.40 -18.89
N ARG A 94 16.29 10.42 -19.80
CA ARG A 94 16.25 9.00 -19.45
C ARG A 94 17.46 8.55 -18.60
N THR A 95 18.63 9.12 -18.86
CA THR A 95 19.88 8.80 -18.14
C THR A 95 19.91 9.47 -16.77
N VAL A 96 19.55 10.76 -16.69
CA VAL A 96 19.47 11.49 -15.41
C VAL A 96 18.46 10.83 -14.47
N SER A 97 17.26 10.50 -14.97
CA SER A 97 16.26 9.78 -14.17
C SER A 97 16.74 8.39 -13.75
N TRP A 98 17.44 7.66 -14.62
CA TRP A 98 18.02 6.36 -14.27
C TRP A 98 19.00 6.47 -13.11
N PHE A 99 19.94 7.42 -13.19
CA PHE A 99 20.97 7.63 -12.18
C PHE A 99 20.36 8.05 -10.84
N TYR A 100 19.39 8.97 -10.87
CA TYR A 100 18.62 9.36 -9.70
C TYR A 100 17.95 8.16 -9.02
N LEU A 101 17.20 7.35 -9.78
CA LEU A 101 16.55 6.15 -9.23
C LEU A 101 17.58 5.15 -8.67
N TRP A 102 18.69 4.94 -9.38
CA TRP A 102 19.76 4.04 -8.94
C TRP A 102 20.36 4.47 -7.59
N ILE A 103 20.65 5.76 -7.39
CA ILE A 103 21.17 6.26 -6.12
C ILE A 103 20.14 6.11 -5.00
N PHE A 104 18.95 6.68 -5.17
CA PHE A 104 17.99 6.80 -4.08
C PHE A 104 17.37 5.46 -3.67
N ARG A 105 17.25 4.51 -4.63
CA ARG A 105 16.77 3.15 -4.35
C ARG A 105 17.90 2.17 -4.00
N GLY A 106 19.12 2.44 -4.46
CA GLY A 106 20.30 1.59 -4.22
C GLY A 106 21.02 1.87 -2.90
N THR A 107 20.71 2.99 -2.23
CA THR A 107 21.34 3.37 -0.95
C THR A 107 20.32 3.35 0.19
N PRO A 108 20.69 2.88 1.40
CA PRO A 108 19.79 2.90 2.54
C PRO A 108 19.37 4.33 2.92
N VAL A 109 18.07 4.54 3.16
CA VAL A 109 17.53 5.86 3.52
C VAL A 109 18.18 6.44 4.78
N TYR A 110 18.54 5.59 5.76
CA TYR A 110 19.27 6.04 6.96
C TYR A 110 20.60 6.71 6.60
N VAL A 111 21.38 6.12 5.69
CA VAL A 111 22.65 6.69 5.23
C VAL A 111 22.43 8.00 4.50
N GLN A 112 21.38 8.09 3.68
CA GLN A 112 21.00 9.34 3.02
C GLN A 112 20.67 10.41 4.06
N LEU A 113 19.87 10.11 5.09
CA LEU A 113 19.50 11.06 6.14
C LEU A 113 20.72 11.54 6.94
N VAL A 114 21.66 10.65 7.28
CA VAL A 114 22.94 11.08 7.89
C VAL A 114 23.66 12.08 6.98
N PHE A 115 23.76 11.79 5.69
CA PHE A 115 24.37 12.70 4.72
C PHE A 115 23.64 14.05 4.65
N TRP A 116 22.30 14.06 4.63
CA TRP A 116 21.48 15.26 4.67
C TRP A 116 21.76 16.11 5.92
N GLY A 117 21.84 15.48 7.09
CA GLY A 117 22.15 16.16 8.35
C GLY A 117 23.55 16.76 8.41
N LEU A 118 24.49 16.28 7.59
CA LEU A 118 25.86 16.77 7.52
C LEU A 118 26.09 17.81 6.41
N LEU A 119 25.08 18.14 5.58
CA LEU A 119 25.26 19.06 4.45
C LEU A 119 25.78 20.44 4.85
N GLY A 120 25.36 20.97 5.99
CA GLY A 120 25.85 22.27 6.50
C GLY A 120 27.35 22.27 6.84
N SER A 121 27.94 21.09 7.08
CA SER A 121 29.38 20.94 7.26
C SER A 121 30.15 20.83 5.94
N LEU A 122 29.48 20.43 4.85
CA LEU A 122 30.08 20.24 3.53
C LEU A 122 29.98 21.48 2.65
N TYR A 123 28.85 22.19 2.73
CA TYR A 123 28.54 23.34 1.90
C TYR A 123 28.09 24.49 2.78
N GLN A 124 28.73 25.65 2.63
CA GLN A 124 28.38 26.88 3.35
C GLN A 124 27.87 27.95 2.40
N THR A 125 28.50 28.08 1.23
CA THR A 125 28.13 29.02 0.19
C THR A 125 28.20 28.38 -1.20
N VAL A 126 27.39 28.90 -2.12
CA VAL A 126 27.52 28.62 -3.56
C VAL A 126 28.13 29.83 -4.22
N ASN A 127 29.35 29.68 -4.71
CA ASN A 127 30.01 30.71 -5.50
C ASN A 127 29.66 30.52 -6.99
N LEU A 128 28.87 31.44 -7.54
CA LEU A 128 28.48 31.44 -8.96
C LEU A 128 29.46 32.27 -9.83
N GLY A 129 30.61 32.66 -9.29
CA GLY A 129 31.63 33.50 -9.92
C GLY A 129 31.37 35.00 -9.83
N PHE A 130 30.10 35.43 -9.88
CA PHE A 130 29.69 36.85 -9.80
C PHE A 130 28.85 37.16 -8.55
N THR A 131 28.42 36.15 -7.82
CA THR A 131 27.66 36.28 -6.57
C THR A 131 27.92 35.07 -5.69
N GLU A 132 27.93 35.30 -4.38
CA GLU A 132 28.05 34.26 -3.37
C GLU A 132 26.70 34.14 -2.66
N ILE A 133 26.06 32.98 -2.83
CA ILE A 133 24.77 32.70 -2.20
C ILE A 133 25.05 31.89 -0.94
N SER A 134 24.75 32.45 0.23
CA SER A 134 24.81 31.72 1.49
C SER A 134 23.71 30.65 1.55
N LEU A 135 24.11 29.43 1.88
CA LEU A 135 23.21 28.30 2.10
C LEU A 135 22.89 28.09 3.60
N GLU A 136 23.50 28.87 4.49
CA GLU A 136 23.47 28.68 5.94
C GLU A 136 22.04 28.59 6.49
N ASN A 137 21.14 29.49 6.06
CA ASN A 137 19.76 29.50 6.52
C ASN A 137 18.98 28.23 6.11
N ALA A 138 19.28 27.66 4.94
CA ALA A 138 18.62 26.45 4.47
C ALA A 138 19.21 25.20 5.14
N LEU A 139 20.54 25.17 5.30
CA LEU A 139 21.27 24.01 5.82
C LEU A 139 21.30 23.94 7.36
N SER A 140 20.95 25.01 8.06
CA SER A 140 20.74 25.00 9.53
C SER A 140 19.35 24.49 9.93
N ASN A 141 18.40 24.43 8.99
CA ASN A 141 17.03 23.97 9.26
C ASN A 141 16.93 22.45 9.17
N MET A 142 17.12 21.76 10.30
CA MET A 142 17.10 20.30 10.38
C MET A 142 15.74 19.68 10.01
N PHE A 143 14.63 20.38 10.25
CA PHE A 143 13.31 19.93 9.80
C PHE A 143 13.22 19.92 8.27
N LEU A 144 13.71 20.99 7.63
CA LEU A 144 13.75 21.07 6.17
C LEU A 144 14.63 19.96 5.58
N LEU A 145 15.80 19.71 6.17
CA LEU A 145 16.70 18.63 5.73
C LEU A 145 16.06 17.24 5.87
N ALA A 146 15.30 17.00 6.94
CA ALA A 146 14.53 15.77 7.11
C ALA A 146 13.46 15.61 6.01
N VAL A 147 12.72 16.69 5.72
CA VAL A 147 11.70 16.70 4.65
C VAL A 147 12.31 16.48 3.27
N LEU A 148 13.45 17.13 2.98
CA LEU A 148 14.16 16.97 1.72
C LEU A 148 14.71 15.55 1.57
N GLY A 149 15.37 15.03 2.62
CA GLY A 149 15.98 13.71 2.57
C GLY A 149 14.96 12.59 2.39
N LEU A 150 13.89 12.61 3.18
CA LEU A 150 12.80 11.66 3.02
C LEU A 150 12.02 11.87 1.72
N GLY A 151 11.68 13.11 1.35
CA GLY A 151 10.89 13.38 0.15
C GLY A 151 11.63 13.07 -1.16
N LEU A 152 12.95 13.27 -1.21
CA LEU A 152 13.78 12.85 -2.36
C LEU A 152 13.94 11.33 -2.43
N ASN A 153 13.98 10.64 -1.29
CA ASN A 153 13.94 9.18 -1.28
C ASN A 153 12.57 8.69 -1.80
N GLU A 154 11.49 9.22 -1.24
CA GLU A 154 10.10 8.91 -1.59
C GLU A 154 9.81 9.18 -3.07
N ALA A 155 10.35 10.26 -3.63
CA ALA A 155 10.20 10.58 -5.05
C ALA A 155 10.73 9.47 -5.98
N ALA A 156 11.74 8.71 -5.58
CA ALA A 156 12.23 7.59 -6.36
C ALA A 156 11.26 6.39 -6.33
N TYR A 157 10.56 6.14 -5.22
CA TYR A 157 9.49 5.14 -5.13
C TYR A 157 8.25 5.58 -5.90
N MET A 158 7.83 6.82 -5.71
CA MET A 158 6.71 7.41 -6.43
C MET A 158 6.92 7.44 -7.94
N ALA A 159 8.15 7.69 -8.42
CA ALA A 159 8.45 7.63 -9.84
C ALA A 159 8.20 6.25 -10.46
N GLU A 160 8.50 5.17 -9.73
CA GLU A 160 8.23 3.81 -10.22
C GLU A 160 6.75 3.46 -10.17
N ILE A 161 6.04 3.88 -9.13
CA ILE A 161 4.59 3.69 -9.01
C ILE A 161 3.87 4.42 -10.16
N VAL A 162 4.19 5.69 -10.38
CA VAL A 162 3.60 6.51 -11.45
C VAL A 162 3.92 5.92 -12.83
N ARG A 163 5.18 5.55 -13.08
CA ARG A 163 5.59 4.92 -14.35
C ARG A 163 4.83 3.62 -14.58
N SER A 164 4.76 2.74 -13.58
CA SER A 164 4.10 1.44 -13.70
C SER A 164 2.60 1.60 -13.90
N GLY A 165 1.96 2.55 -13.20
CA GLY A 165 0.55 2.84 -13.40
C GLY A 165 0.22 3.41 -14.78
N LEU A 166 1.09 4.26 -15.34
CA LEU A 166 0.93 4.77 -16.71
C LEU A 166 1.14 3.67 -17.76
N GLN A 167 2.12 2.79 -17.56
CA GLN A 167 2.41 1.67 -18.47
C GLN A 167 1.38 0.53 -18.39
N ALA A 168 0.64 0.43 -17.29
CA ALA A 168 -0.41 -0.58 -17.13
C ALA A 168 -1.68 -0.27 -17.94
N VAL A 169 -1.81 0.94 -18.51
CA VAL A 169 -2.91 1.27 -19.42
C VAL A 169 -2.66 0.62 -20.79
N PRO A 170 -3.59 -0.21 -21.32
CA PRO A 170 -3.39 -0.89 -22.59
C PRO A 170 -3.14 0.08 -23.75
N GLU A 171 -2.18 -0.24 -24.61
CA GLU A 171 -1.81 0.61 -25.76
C GLU A 171 -3.00 0.90 -26.69
N GLY A 172 -3.90 -0.08 -26.85
CA GLY A 172 -5.13 0.06 -27.64
C GLY A 172 -6.04 1.21 -27.18
N GLN A 173 -6.00 1.64 -25.91
CA GLN A 173 -6.73 2.82 -25.43
C GLN A 173 -6.18 4.12 -26.04
N THR A 174 -4.86 4.19 -26.16
CA THR A 174 -4.15 5.32 -26.77
C THR A 174 -4.35 5.31 -28.28
N GLU A 175 -4.31 4.13 -28.93
CA GLU A 175 -4.57 3.97 -30.36
C GLU A 175 -6.03 4.33 -30.73
N ALA A 176 -7.01 3.88 -29.95
CA ALA A 176 -8.42 4.22 -30.14
C ALA A 176 -8.65 5.73 -29.98
N SER A 177 -8.02 6.36 -28.99
CA SER A 177 -8.10 7.81 -28.80
C SER A 177 -7.56 8.57 -30.02
N LYS A 178 -6.43 8.11 -30.57
CA LYS A 178 -5.87 8.67 -31.81
C LYS A 178 -6.78 8.45 -33.02
N ALA A 179 -7.39 7.28 -33.15
CA ALA A 179 -8.34 6.97 -34.22
C ALA A 179 -9.60 7.86 -34.18
N LEU A 180 -10.01 8.29 -32.98
CA LEU A 180 -11.08 9.26 -32.76
C LEU A 180 -10.65 10.73 -32.93
N GLY A 181 -9.42 10.99 -33.38
CA GLY A 181 -8.90 12.34 -33.62
C GLY A 181 -8.56 13.11 -32.33
N MET A 182 -8.42 12.44 -31.19
CA MET A 182 -8.06 13.11 -29.94
C MET A 182 -6.62 13.60 -29.99
N SER A 183 -6.39 14.85 -29.56
CA SER A 183 -5.04 15.36 -29.36
C SER A 183 -4.31 14.60 -28.24
N TRP A 184 -2.99 14.74 -28.16
CA TRP A 184 -2.19 14.09 -27.11
C TRP A 184 -2.69 14.48 -25.70
N TRP A 185 -2.97 15.76 -25.47
CA TRP A 185 -3.50 16.25 -24.19
C TRP A 185 -4.88 15.69 -23.86
N MET A 186 -5.76 15.55 -24.87
CA MET A 186 -7.06 14.91 -24.67
C MET A 186 -6.90 13.43 -24.32
N THR A 187 -6.01 12.73 -25.02
CA THR A 187 -5.72 11.30 -24.80
C THR A 187 -5.18 11.07 -23.38
N ILE A 188 -4.20 11.85 -22.94
CA ILE A 188 -3.65 11.74 -21.59
C ILE A 188 -4.71 12.06 -20.53
N ARG A 189 -5.37 13.22 -20.62
CA ARG A 189 -6.28 13.70 -19.57
C ARG A 189 -7.57 12.90 -19.46
N ARG A 190 -8.14 12.44 -20.59
CA ARG A 190 -9.46 11.79 -20.63
C ARG A 190 -9.40 10.28 -20.73
N THR A 191 -8.31 9.71 -21.23
CA THR A 191 -8.20 8.26 -21.44
C THR A 191 -7.19 7.64 -20.48
N VAL A 192 -5.92 8.06 -20.55
CA VAL A 192 -4.81 7.38 -19.84
C VAL A 192 -4.82 7.69 -18.34
N LEU A 193 -4.83 8.97 -17.96
CA LEU A 193 -4.68 9.39 -16.57
C LEU A 193 -5.79 8.84 -15.65
N PRO A 194 -7.09 8.88 -16.02
CA PRO A 194 -8.14 8.31 -15.17
C PRO A 194 -7.98 6.80 -14.89
N GLN A 195 -7.45 6.05 -15.88
CA GLN A 195 -7.18 4.62 -15.74
C GLN A 195 -5.93 4.38 -14.89
N ALA A 196 -4.84 5.09 -15.19
CA ALA A 196 -3.58 5.00 -14.45
C ALA A 196 -3.76 5.38 -12.97
N MET A 197 -4.56 6.40 -12.65
CA MET A 197 -4.80 6.83 -11.27
C MET A 197 -5.40 5.72 -10.40
N ARG A 198 -6.21 4.82 -10.95
CA ARG A 198 -6.74 3.66 -10.21
C ARG A 198 -5.66 2.67 -9.80
N ILE A 199 -4.55 2.66 -10.53
CA ILE A 199 -3.41 1.78 -10.31
C ILE A 199 -2.36 2.47 -9.42
N ILE A 200 -2.22 3.78 -9.55
CA ILE A 200 -1.25 4.60 -8.81
C ILE A 200 -1.69 4.85 -7.36
N VAL A 201 -2.97 5.16 -7.13
CA VAL A 201 -3.42 5.66 -5.83
C VAL A 201 -3.30 4.64 -4.69
N PRO A 202 -3.73 3.36 -4.85
CA PRO A 202 -3.61 2.38 -3.76
C PRO A 202 -2.17 2.19 -3.25
N PRO A 203 -1.15 1.93 -4.10
CA PRO A 203 0.23 1.83 -3.62
C PRO A 203 0.78 3.17 -3.09
N THR A 204 0.32 4.32 -3.59
CA THR A 204 0.69 5.63 -3.02
C THR A 204 0.20 5.76 -1.57
N GLY A 205 -0.99 5.26 -1.24
CA GLY A 205 -1.50 5.21 0.13
C GLY A 205 -0.62 4.34 1.04
N ASN A 206 -0.19 3.18 0.55
CA ASN A 206 0.74 2.31 1.27
C ASN A 206 2.09 2.98 1.52
N GLU A 207 2.65 3.67 0.52
CA GLU A 207 3.87 4.45 0.69
C GLU A 207 3.70 5.58 1.70
N PHE A 208 2.54 6.26 1.74
CA PHE A 208 2.29 7.30 2.75
C PHE A 208 2.37 6.76 4.19
N ILE A 209 1.76 5.60 4.44
CA ILE A 209 1.83 4.92 5.74
C ILE A 209 3.25 4.41 6.02
N SER A 210 3.94 3.91 4.99
CA SER A 210 5.33 3.47 5.10
C SER A 210 6.22 4.64 5.51
N LEU A 211 6.10 5.78 4.82
CA LEU A 211 6.83 7.01 5.05
C LEU A 211 6.65 7.53 6.48
N LEU A 212 5.42 7.49 7.01
CA LEU A 212 5.15 7.87 8.40
C LEU A 212 5.95 7.04 9.41
N LYS A 213 6.18 5.75 9.16
CA LYS A 213 7.02 4.93 10.03
C LYS A 213 8.51 5.19 9.76
N THR A 214 8.86 5.43 8.50
CA THR A 214 10.22 5.75 8.07
C THR A 214 10.71 7.08 8.63
N THR A 215 9.82 8.01 9.03
CA THR A 215 10.24 9.23 9.75
C THR A 215 10.98 8.95 11.05
N SER A 216 10.79 7.77 11.67
CA SER A 216 11.59 7.37 12.83
C SER A 216 13.10 7.36 12.55
N LEU A 217 13.51 7.20 11.29
CA LEU A 217 14.92 7.26 10.86
C LEU A 217 15.47 8.68 10.81
N VAL A 218 14.63 9.72 10.99
CA VAL A 218 15.07 11.12 11.08
C VAL A 218 16.00 11.36 12.28
N VAL A 219 16.06 10.44 13.26
CA VAL A 219 17.11 10.46 14.30
C VAL A 219 18.54 10.42 13.76
N ALA A 220 18.73 10.01 12.50
CA ALA A 220 20.00 10.13 11.78
C ALA A 220 20.44 11.59 11.54
N ILE A 221 19.49 12.51 11.49
CA ILE A 221 19.68 13.96 11.46
C ILE A 221 19.61 14.43 12.92
N PRO A 222 20.39 15.45 13.34
CA PRO A 222 20.30 16.03 14.68
C PRO A 222 18.98 16.82 14.88
N TYR A 223 17.86 16.13 14.82
CA TYR A 223 16.50 16.63 14.91
C TYR A 223 15.69 15.80 15.91
N THR A 224 15.56 16.30 17.14
CA THR A 224 14.91 15.57 18.25
C THR A 224 13.43 15.90 18.41
N ALA A 225 12.82 16.63 17.46
CA ALA A 225 11.41 17.00 17.51
C ALA A 225 10.50 16.06 16.70
N GLU A 226 11.04 15.02 16.06
CA GLU A 226 10.26 13.89 15.52
C GLU A 226 9.87 12.94 16.68
N LEU A 227 8.79 12.18 16.54
CA LEU A 227 8.21 11.37 17.62
C LEU A 227 9.20 10.38 18.26
N TYR A 228 9.88 9.56 17.46
CA TYR A 228 10.88 8.61 17.95
C TYR A 228 12.12 9.33 18.48
N GLY A 229 12.54 10.40 17.81
CA GLY A 229 13.65 11.24 18.28
C GLY A 229 13.38 11.86 19.65
N ARG A 230 12.18 12.40 19.86
CA ARG A 230 11.77 13.01 21.13
C ARG A 230 11.63 11.97 22.24
N ALA A 231 11.05 10.82 21.94
CA ALA A 231 10.93 9.73 22.90
C ALA A 231 12.32 9.24 23.34
N THR A 232 13.26 9.09 22.40
CA THR A 232 14.64 8.65 22.68
C THR A 232 15.42 9.70 23.48
N ASP A 233 15.23 10.99 23.19
CA ASP A 233 15.85 12.10 23.93
C ASP A 233 15.41 12.11 25.42
N ILE A 234 14.10 11.97 25.65
CA ILE A 234 13.54 11.88 27.01
C ILE A 234 14.01 10.58 27.70
N ALA A 235 14.00 9.45 26.99
CA ALA A 235 14.46 8.18 27.50
C ALA A 235 15.91 8.24 27.99
N ALA A 236 16.78 8.90 27.22
CA ALA A 236 18.19 9.06 27.57
C ALA A 236 18.37 9.91 28.83
N ALA A 237 17.54 10.94 29.03
CA ALA A 237 17.58 11.77 30.22
C ALA A 237 17.08 11.06 31.49
N LEU A 238 16.10 10.16 31.35
CA LEU A 238 15.50 9.42 32.48
C LEU A 238 16.14 8.06 32.75
N PHE A 239 16.95 7.56 31.81
CA PHE A 239 17.44 6.17 31.79
C PHE A 239 16.32 5.12 31.68
N ASP A 240 15.17 5.50 31.12
CA ASP A 240 13.98 4.66 30.94
C ASP A 240 13.67 4.43 29.44
N PRO A 241 14.46 3.61 28.72
CA PRO A 241 14.26 3.39 27.28
C PRO A 241 13.01 2.59 26.92
N VAL A 242 12.63 1.62 27.75
CA VAL A 242 11.50 0.72 27.45
C VAL A 242 10.15 1.46 27.53
N PRO A 243 9.81 2.20 28.60
CA PRO A 243 8.54 2.91 28.68
C PRO A 243 8.35 3.92 27.54
N LEU A 244 9.40 4.69 27.22
CA LEU A 244 9.35 5.71 26.17
C LEU A 244 9.28 5.10 24.75
N LEU A 245 9.90 3.95 24.53
CA LEU A 245 9.72 3.18 23.29
C LEU A 245 8.26 2.73 23.12
N LEU A 246 7.62 2.27 24.21
CA LEU A 246 6.20 1.91 24.20
C LEU A 246 5.30 3.11 23.91
N VAL A 247 5.63 4.29 24.46
CA VAL A 247 4.92 5.55 24.14
C VAL A 247 5.02 5.85 22.65
N ALA A 248 6.23 5.85 22.07
CA ALA A 248 6.42 6.10 20.64
C ALA A 248 5.67 5.06 19.79
N ALA A 249 5.79 3.78 20.11
CA ALA A 249 5.09 2.70 19.41
C ALA A 249 3.56 2.86 19.45
N THR A 250 3.01 3.26 20.60
CA THR A 250 1.57 3.50 20.76
C THR A 250 1.10 4.65 19.87
N TRP A 251 1.84 5.75 19.83
CA TRP A 251 1.53 6.88 18.96
C TRP A 251 1.63 6.53 17.47
N TYR A 252 2.70 5.85 17.03
CA TYR A 252 2.80 5.38 15.64
C TYR A 252 1.65 4.45 15.28
N LEU A 253 1.28 3.51 16.17
CA LEU A 253 0.18 2.58 15.93
C LEU A 253 -1.16 3.32 15.86
N ALA A 254 -1.42 4.28 16.75
CA ALA A 254 -2.65 5.07 16.76
C ALA A 254 -2.79 5.90 15.48
N ILE A 255 -1.73 6.63 15.09
CA ILE A 255 -1.74 7.45 13.87
C ILE A 255 -1.86 6.56 12.62
N THR A 256 -1.09 5.48 12.55
CA THR A 256 -1.14 4.53 11.42
C THR A 256 -2.52 3.92 11.29
N SER A 257 -3.16 3.54 12.40
CA SER A 257 -4.52 2.97 12.38
C SER A 257 -5.53 3.97 11.82
N LEU A 258 -5.43 5.25 12.21
CA LEU A 258 -6.28 6.32 11.65
C LEU A 258 -6.04 6.48 10.14
N LEU A 259 -4.78 6.46 9.69
CA LEU A 259 -4.44 6.53 8.28
C LEU A 259 -4.90 5.31 7.48
N MET A 260 -4.83 4.10 8.05
CA MET A 260 -5.34 2.87 7.41
C MET A 260 -6.85 2.96 7.19
N VAL A 261 -7.60 3.55 8.12
CA VAL A 261 -9.03 3.81 7.93
C VAL A 261 -9.24 4.75 6.73
N ALA A 262 -8.51 5.88 6.68
CA ALA A 262 -8.58 6.81 5.56
C ALA A 262 -8.20 6.16 4.22
N GLN A 263 -7.12 5.37 4.19
CA GLN A 263 -6.68 4.61 3.02
C GLN A 263 -7.76 3.62 2.56
N SER A 264 -8.43 2.92 3.48
CA SER A 264 -9.49 1.98 3.11
C SER A 264 -10.67 2.65 2.38
N TYR A 265 -10.99 3.90 2.72
CA TYR A 265 -12.01 4.67 2.00
C TYR A 265 -11.51 5.12 0.62
N LEU A 266 -10.23 5.50 0.51
CA LEU A 266 -9.60 5.87 -0.75
C LEU A 266 -9.55 4.69 -1.73
N GLU A 267 -9.12 3.52 -1.27
CA GLU A 267 -9.09 2.29 -2.07
C GLU A 267 -10.50 1.92 -2.56
N LYS A 268 -11.49 1.90 -1.66
CA LYS A 268 -12.90 1.64 -2.03
C LYS A 268 -13.46 2.62 -3.06
N TYR A 269 -12.91 3.83 -3.17
CA TYR A 269 -13.33 4.79 -4.19
C TYR A 269 -12.70 4.48 -5.55
N PHE A 270 -11.40 4.14 -5.59
CA PHE A 270 -10.67 3.84 -6.82
C PHE A 270 -10.88 2.41 -7.37
N ASP A 271 -11.28 1.46 -6.52
CA ASP A 271 -11.62 0.09 -6.91
C ASP A 271 -12.99 -0.03 -7.60
N ARG A 272 -13.79 1.05 -7.61
CA ARG A 272 -15.11 1.07 -8.25
C ARG A 272 -14.96 0.85 -9.76
N GLY A 273 -15.35 -0.34 -10.22
CA GLY A 273 -15.42 -0.72 -11.63
C GLY A 273 -14.32 -1.65 -12.13
N ALA A 274 -13.36 -2.07 -11.28
CA ALA A 274 -12.36 -3.09 -11.62
C ALA A 274 -12.95 -4.52 -11.58
N THR A 275 -13.85 -4.77 -10.64
CA THR A 275 -14.59 -6.02 -10.50
C THR A 275 -15.98 -5.88 -11.11
N ARG A 276 -16.06 -6.00 -12.44
CA ARG A 276 -17.25 -6.63 -13.00
C ARG A 276 -16.99 -8.13 -12.94
N GLU A 277 -17.24 -8.74 -11.78
CA GLU A 277 -17.50 -10.18 -11.79
C GLU A 277 -18.63 -10.38 -12.81
N LEU A 278 -18.32 -11.08 -13.88
CA LEU A 278 -19.31 -11.44 -14.88
C LEU A 278 -20.38 -12.22 -14.13
N THR A 279 -21.60 -11.69 -14.11
CA THR A 279 -22.74 -12.43 -13.54
C THR A 279 -22.79 -13.83 -14.14
N ALA A 280 -23.31 -14.83 -13.40
CA ALA A 280 -23.42 -16.20 -13.91
C ALA A 280 -24.08 -16.26 -15.32
N ARG A 281 -25.01 -15.35 -15.62
CA ARG A 281 -25.62 -15.19 -16.94
C ARG A 281 -24.66 -14.68 -18.02
N GLN A 282 -23.75 -13.77 -17.68
CA GLN A 282 -22.72 -13.26 -18.59
C GLN A 282 -21.61 -14.30 -18.81
N LEU A 283 -21.22 -15.05 -17.77
CA LEU A 283 -20.33 -16.19 -17.91
C LEU A 283 -20.94 -17.29 -18.79
N ALA A 284 -22.23 -17.60 -18.59
CA ALA A 284 -22.95 -18.55 -19.43
C ALA A 284 -23.05 -18.07 -20.89
N ALA A 285 -23.32 -16.78 -21.13
CA ALA A 285 -23.37 -16.22 -22.47
C ALA A 285 -22.01 -16.21 -23.19
N LEU A 286 -20.92 -15.98 -22.44
CA LEU A 286 -19.54 -16.10 -22.97
C LEU A 286 -19.19 -17.55 -23.28
N ALA A 287 -19.53 -18.47 -22.38
CA ALA A 287 -19.34 -19.90 -22.57
C ALA A 287 -20.10 -20.45 -23.79
N ASP A 288 -21.34 -19.99 -24.02
CA ASP A 288 -22.12 -20.29 -25.22
C ASP A 288 -21.48 -19.70 -26.49
N ALA A 289 -20.95 -18.47 -26.41
CA ALA A 289 -20.27 -17.83 -27.54
C ALA A 289 -18.92 -18.48 -27.89
N GLU A 290 -18.20 -19.01 -26.89
CA GLU A 290 -16.93 -19.74 -27.06
C GLU A 290 -17.13 -21.24 -27.33
N GLY A 291 -18.37 -21.74 -27.30
CA GLY A 291 -18.68 -23.17 -27.51
C GLY A 291 -18.15 -24.09 -26.40
N THR A 292 -17.78 -23.55 -25.24
CA THR A 292 -17.23 -24.30 -24.11
C THR A 292 -18.17 -24.20 -22.90
N LEU A 293 -18.79 -25.30 -22.49
CA LEU A 293 -19.67 -25.34 -21.33
C LEU A 293 -18.94 -24.94 -20.04
N PRO A 294 -19.52 -24.09 -19.17
CA PRO A 294 -18.92 -23.77 -17.87
C PRO A 294 -18.84 -25.04 -17.01
N LYS A 295 -17.67 -25.32 -16.41
CA LYS A 295 -17.43 -26.51 -15.56
C LYS A 295 -18.35 -26.63 -14.34
N ASN A 296 -19.12 -25.59 -14.05
CA ASN A 296 -19.98 -25.40 -12.89
C ASN A 296 -21.49 -25.44 -13.22
N VAL A 297 -21.89 -25.90 -14.41
CA VAL A 297 -23.30 -26.08 -14.79
C VAL A 297 -23.58 -27.54 -15.14
N ASN A 298 -24.50 -28.18 -14.42
CA ASN A 298 -25.03 -29.50 -14.77
C ASN A 298 -26.22 -29.33 -15.72
N ILE A 299 -26.08 -29.82 -16.95
CA ILE A 299 -27.19 -29.92 -17.91
C ILE A 299 -28.09 -31.06 -17.45
N VAL A 300 -29.30 -30.72 -16.98
CA VAL A 300 -30.34 -31.72 -16.73
C VAL A 300 -30.95 -32.07 -18.09
N ALA A 301 -30.73 -33.30 -18.57
CA ALA A 301 -31.36 -33.77 -19.81
C ALA A 301 -32.89 -33.77 -19.64
N GLU A 302 -33.60 -33.19 -20.62
CA GLU A 302 -35.06 -33.21 -20.66
C GLU A 302 -35.60 -34.65 -20.55
N PRO A 303 -36.62 -34.90 -19.72
CA PRO A 303 -37.19 -36.24 -19.59
C PRO A 303 -37.85 -36.65 -20.92
N PRO A 304 -37.70 -37.91 -21.36
CA PRO A 304 -38.23 -38.35 -22.64
C PRO A 304 -39.76 -38.23 -22.65
N MET A 305 -40.30 -37.55 -23.67
CA MET A 305 -41.73 -37.47 -23.93
C MET A 305 -42.35 -38.87 -23.91
N ARG A 306 -43.33 -39.08 -23.03
CA ARG A 306 -44.12 -40.32 -22.98
C ARG A 306 -44.79 -40.53 -24.34
N GLN A 307 -44.32 -41.52 -25.09
CA GLN A 307 -45.04 -42.02 -26.26
C GLN A 307 -46.40 -42.56 -25.81
N HIS A 308 -47.47 -41.85 -26.15
CA HIS A 308 -48.83 -42.37 -26.06
C HIS A 308 -48.96 -43.61 -26.96
N ARG A 309 -49.00 -44.81 -26.35
CA ARG A 309 -49.38 -46.03 -27.05
C ARG A 309 -50.90 -46.03 -27.28
N HIS A 310 -51.32 -45.96 -28.54
CA HIS A 310 -52.67 -46.34 -28.96
C HIS A 310 -52.88 -47.85 -28.69
N PRO A 311 -54.03 -48.26 -28.11
CA PRO A 311 -54.33 -49.68 -27.94
C PRO A 311 -54.76 -50.29 -29.29
N ARG A 312 -54.08 -51.37 -29.71
CA ARG A 312 -54.51 -52.23 -30.82
C ARG A 312 -55.72 -53.05 -30.38
N ASN A 313 -56.77 -52.97 -31.20
CA ASN A 313 -57.98 -53.79 -31.14
C ASN A 313 -57.65 -55.27 -31.44
N PRO A 314 -58.11 -56.26 -30.64
CA PRO A 314 -57.97 -57.66 -30.99
C PRO A 314 -59.17 -58.11 -31.85
N GLN A 315 -58.89 -58.51 -33.09
CA GLN A 315 -59.83 -59.31 -33.89
C GLN A 315 -59.65 -60.81 -33.61
N LYS A 316 -60.80 -61.50 -33.50
CA LYS A 316 -61.17 -62.88 -33.95
C LYS A 316 -62.27 -63.35 -32.97
N GLY A 317 -63.43 -63.86 -33.35
CA GLY A 317 -63.85 -64.63 -34.52
C GLY A 317 -64.65 -65.83 -33.99
N ALA A 318 -65.76 -66.16 -34.67
CA ALA A 318 -66.79 -67.17 -34.36
C ALA A 318 -67.88 -66.74 -33.37
#